data_AF-A0A7W1NAI3-F1
#
_entry.id   AF-A0A7W1NAI3-F1
#
_cell.length_a   1.000
_cell.length_b   1.000
_cell.length_c   1.000
_cell.angle_alpha   90.00
_cell.angle_beta   90.00
_cell.angle_gamma   90.00
#
_symmetry.space_group_name_H-M   'P 1'
#
loop_
_entity.id
_entity.type
_entity.pdbx_description
1 polymer ?
#
loop_
_entity_poly.entity_id
_entity_poly.type
_entity_poly.pdbx_seq_one_letter_code
_entity_poly.pdbx_strand_id
1 'polypeptide(L)'
;MVLVVETWAARAEVRPWTRWSSVSRPGSPAGAVVVHPVILRRMPKPPSIEELFAQIEESVAALEGGELPLEESLTRFESGLKAMKQARGLLDRYAARLEELRGEGEPAADTL
;
A
#
# COMPACT_ATOMS: atom_id res chain seq x y z
N MET A 1 -61.31 7.16 -6.51
CA MET A 1 -60.18 6.63 -7.30
C MET A 1 -58.93 6.77 -6.44
N VAL A 2 -58.65 5.77 -5.63
CA VAL A 2 -57.49 5.71 -4.73
C VAL A 2 -56.74 4.47 -5.16
N LEU A 3 -55.60 4.63 -5.85
CA LEU A 3 -54.71 3.51 -6.13
C LEU A 3 -53.81 3.30 -4.91
N VAL A 4 -54.23 2.31 -4.13
CA VAL A 4 -53.42 1.54 -3.21
C VAL A 4 -52.37 0.79 -4.04
N VAL A 5 -51.08 1.00 -3.76
CA VAL A 5 -50.05 -0.01 -4.06
C VAL A 5 -49.20 -0.16 -2.81
N GLU A 6 -49.38 -1.32 -2.21
CA GLU A 6 -48.88 -1.70 -0.91
C GLU A 6 -47.40 -2.05 -0.93
N THR A 7 -46.78 -1.78 0.20
CA THR A 7 -45.45 -2.19 0.62
C THR A 7 -45.33 -3.71 0.66
N TRP A 8 -44.55 -4.29 -0.23
CA TRP A 8 -44.21 -5.72 -0.17
C TRP A 8 -43.07 -5.95 0.83
N ALA A 9 -43.48 -6.34 2.04
CA ALA A 9 -42.68 -7.12 2.96
C ALA A 9 -42.75 -8.59 2.52
N ALA A 10 -41.66 -9.18 2.01
CA ALA A 10 -41.39 -10.62 2.08
C ALA A 10 -40.01 -11.01 1.52
N ARG A 11 -39.01 -10.98 2.42
CA ARG A 11 -38.00 -12.03 2.66
C ARG A 11 -38.02 -13.26 1.70
N ALA A 12 -37.01 -13.37 0.83
CA ALA A 12 -36.34 -14.62 0.39
C ALA A 12 -35.28 -14.25 -0.68
N GLU A 13 -34.01 -14.08 -0.32
CA GLU A 13 -33.01 -15.14 -0.31
C GLU A 13 -32.69 -15.68 -1.73
N VAL A 14 -31.88 -14.91 -2.44
CA VAL A 14 -31.21 -15.34 -3.66
C VAL A 14 -30.10 -16.30 -3.26
N ARG A 15 -30.34 -17.61 -3.36
CA ARG A 15 -29.28 -18.64 -3.28
C ARG A 15 -29.09 -19.31 -4.65
N PRO A 16 -27.94 -19.08 -5.30
CA PRO A 16 -27.60 -19.72 -6.56
C PRO A 16 -26.92 -21.06 -6.27
N TRP A 17 -27.69 -22.15 -6.28
CA TRP A 17 -27.20 -23.51 -6.54
C TRP A 17 -28.39 -24.48 -6.59
N THR A 18 -28.20 -25.63 -7.26
CA THR A 18 -29.09 -26.81 -7.34
C THR A 18 -30.19 -26.83 -8.42
N ARG A 19 -29.77 -27.13 -9.66
CA ARG A 19 -30.49 -28.11 -10.49
C ARG A 19 -29.51 -28.84 -11.41
N TRP A 20 -28.73 -29.76 -10.85
CA TRP A 20 -27.95 -30.71 -11.63
C TRP A 20 -28.81 -31.93 -11.92
N SER A 21 -29.34 -31.99 -13.15
CA SER A 21 -29.81 -33.24 -13.74
C SER A 21 -28.61 -34.11 -14.07
N SER A 22 -28.60 -35.30 -13.49
CA SER A 22 -27.75 -36.45 -13.78
C SER A 22 -27.37 -36.59 -15.26
N VAL A 23 -26.12 -36.30 -15.60
CA VAL A 23 -25.42 -36.88 -16.76
C VAL A 23 -24.03 -37.30 -16.29
N SER A 24 -23.85 -38.60 -16.14
CA SER A 24 -22.54 -39.21 -15.93
C SER A 24 -21.75 -39.13 -17.24
N ARG A 25 -20.66 -38.34 -17.27
CA ARG A 25 -19.66 -38.40 -18.35
C ARG A 25 -18.51 -39.32 -17.94
N PRO A 26 -18.22 -40.39 -18.69
CA PRO A 26 -17.02 -41.20 -18.46
C PRO A 26 -15.82 -40.61 -19.20
N GLY A 27 -14.64 -40.65 -18.57
CA GLY A 27 -13.34 -40.44 -19.21
C GLY A 27 -12.78 -39.03 -19.13
N SER A 28 -12.19 -38.66 -17.99
CA SER A 28 -11.23 -37.56 -17.91
C SER A 28 -9.83 -38.17 -17.78
N PRO A 29 -8.94 -38.07 -18.79
CA PRO A 29 -7.57 -38.53 -18.63
C PRO A 29 -6.83 -37.64 -17.63
N ALA A 30 -6.11 -38.31 -16.74
CA ALA A 30 -5.26 -37.74 -15.71
C ALA A 30 -4.27 -36.69 -16.27
N GLY A 31 -4.02 -35.62 -15.51
CA GLY A 31 -2.74 -34.92 -15.55
C GLY A 31 -2.69 -33.51 -16.15
N ALA A 32 -3.79 -32.77 -16.31
CA ALA A 32 -3.70 -31.35 -16.68
C ALA A 32 -3.41 -30.49 -15.43
N VAL A 33 -2.13 -30.35 -15.07
CA VAL A 33 -1.69 -29.32 -14.11
C VAL A 33 -1.77 -27.97 -14.84
N VAL A 34 -2.84 -27.21 -14.60
CA VAL A 34 -2.93 -25.82 -15.05
C VAL A 34 -1.96 -25.00 -14.18
N VAL A 35 -0.73 -24.82 -14.67
CA VAL A 35 0.21 -23.85 -14.11
C VAL A 35 -0.31 -22.45 -14.41
N HIS A 36 -1.00 -21.83 -13.45
CA HIS A 36 -1.26 -20.39 -13.53
C HIS A 36 0.08 -19.66 -13.52
N PRO A 37 0.33 -18.72 -14.44
CA PRO A 37 1.51 -17.88 -14.36
C PRO A 37 1.42 -17.08 -13.05
N VAL A 38 2.34 -17.36 -12.12
CA VAL A 38 2.54 -16.53 -10.94
C VAL A 38 3.01 -15.18 -11.45
N ILE A 39 2.09 -14.22 -11.56
CA ILE A 39 2.43 -12.83 -11.81
C ILE A 39 3.17 -12.35 -10.55
N LEU A 40 4.50 -12.30 -10.62
CA LEU A 40 5.33 -11.65 -9.60
C LEU A 40 4.94 -10.17 -9.56
N ARG A 41 4.08 -9.82 -8.61
CA ARG A 41 3.65 -8.45 -8.36
C ARG A 41 4.89 -7.63 -8.00
N ARG A 42 5.35 -6.76 -8.92
CA ARG A 42 6.48 -5.86 -8.66
C ARG A 42 6.11 -4.98 -7.48
N MET A 43 6.78 -5.16 -6.34
CA MET A 43 6.57 -4.29 -5.19
C MET A 43 7.20 -2.92 -5.47
N PRO A 44 6.54 -1.82 -5.10
CA PRO A 44 7.10 -0.48 -5.27
C PRO A 44 8.37 -0.35 -4.43
N LYS A 45 9.43 0.18 -5.06
CA LYS A 45 10.69 0.50 -4.37
C LYS A 45 10.42 1.59 -3.33
N PRO A 46 11.06 1.55 -2.14
CA PRO A 46 10.97 2.66 -1.21
C PRO A 46 11.51 3.94 -1.86
N PRO A 47 10.94 5.11 -1.50
CA PRO A 47 11.36 6.39 -2.06
C PRO A 47 12.82 6.70 -1.71
N SER A 48 13.49 7.43 -2.60
CA SER A 48 14.83 7.98 -2.35
C SER A 48 14.77 9.14 -1.36
N ILE A 49 15.93 9.57 -0.85
CA ILE A 49 15.98 10.71 0.06
C ILE A 49 15.55 11.99 -0.65
N GLU A 50 15.95 12.17 -1.91
CA GLU A 50 15.60 13.31 -2.75
C GLU A 50 14.09 13.36 -3.02
N GLU A 51 13.47 12.21 -3.30
CA GLU A 51 12.02 12.12 -3.48
C GLU A 51 11.25 12.49 -2.20
N LEU A 52 11.78 12.10 -1.03
CA LEU A 52 11.19 12.47 0.26
C LEU A 52 11.30 13.97 0.53
N PHE A 53 12.46 14.57 0.25
CA PHE A 53 12.64 16.02 0.39
C PHE A 53 11.74 16.81 -0.56
N ALA A 54 11.64 16.39 -1.83
CA ALA A 54 10.74 17.03 -2.79
C ALA A 54 9.28 16.99 -2.32
N GLN A 55 8.84 15.87 -1.72
CA GLN A 55 7.48 15.74 -1.20
C GLN A 55 7.22 16.62 0.04
N ILE A 56 8.24 16.84 0.88
CA ILE A 56 8.18 17.79 2.00
C ILE A 56 8.07 19.21 1.47
N GLU A 57 8.92 19.60 0.51
CA GLU A 57 8.92 20.93 -0.09
C GLU A 57 7.60 21.25 -0.78
N GLU A 58 7.04 20.31 -1.54
CA GLU A 58 5.72 20.46 -2.16
C GLU A 58 4.63 20.68 -1.10
N SER A 59 4.66 19.90 -0.01
CA SER A 59 3.69 20.03 1.08
C SER A 59 3.80 21.39 1.78
N VAL A 60 5.02 21.87 2.03
CA VAL A 60 5.27 23.20 2.63
C VAL A 60 4.79 24.30 1.70
N ALA A 61 5.18 24.29 0.43
CA ALA A 61 4.78 25.30 -0.54
C ALA A 61 3.26 25.40 -0.68
N ALA A 62 2.57 24.25 -0.69
CA ALA A 62 1.11 24.21 -0.75
C ALA A 62 0.45 24.81 0.51
N LEU A 63 1.01 24.55 1.70
CA LEU A 63 0.50 25.08 2.96
C LEU A 63 0.78 26.57 3.14
N GLU A 64 1.96 27.04 2.73
CA GLU A 64 2.35 28.45 2.78
C GLU A 64 1.51 29.32 1.84
N GLY A 65 0.97 28.75 0.77
CA GLY A 65 0.06 29.45 -0.13
C GLY A 65 -1.26 29.90 0.52
N GLY A 66 -1.72 29.21 1.58
CA GLY A 66 -2.89 29.62 2.38
C GLY A 66 -4.25 29.54 1.69
N GLU A 67 -4.33 29.08 0.43
CA GLU A 67 -5.58 28.98 -0.33
C GLU A 67 -6.31 27.62 -0.19
N LEU A 68 -5.70 26.67 0.53
CA LEU A 68 -6.24 25.33 0.69
C LEU A 68 -7.41 25.30 1.71
N PRO A 69 -8.50 24.57 1.42
CA PRO A 69 -9.47 24.19 2.43
C PRO A 69 -8.81 23.48 3.63
N LEU A 70 -9.44 23.54 4.80
CA LEU A 70 -8.89 22.97 6.03
C LEU A 70 -8.57 21.47 5.91
N GLU A 71 -9.47 20.68 5.32
CA GLU A 71 -9.25 19.23 5.16
C GLU A 71 -8.06 18.92 4.24
N GLU A 72 -7.89 19.70 3.16
CA GLU A 72 -6.76 19.56 2.24
C GLU A 72 -5.45 19.98 2.93
N SER A 73 -5.49 21.06 3.72
CA SER A 73 -4.35 21.52 4.51
C SER A 73 -3.90 20.45 5.51
N LEU A 74 -4.83 19.80 6.22
CA LEU A 74 -4.51 18.69 7.13
C LEU A 74 -3.91 17.51 6.37
N THR A 75 -4.48 17.14 5.23
CA THR A 75 -3.97 16.05 4.40
C THR A 75 -2.55 16.33 3.91
N ARG A 76 -2.25 17.56 3.48
CA ARG A 76 -0.91 17.99 3.05
C ARG A 76 0.07 17.96 4.21
N PHE A 77 -0.34 18.43 5.38
CA PHE A 77 0.49 18.39 6.59
C PHE A 77 0.83 16.96 7.01
N GLU A 78 -0.15 16.06 7.01
CA GLU A 78 0.07 14.64 7.33
C GLU A 78 1.01 13.96 6.33
N SER A 79 0.85 14.26 5.04
CA SER A 79 1.75 13.77 3.99
C SER A 79 3.18 14.24 4.20
N GLY A 80 3.38 15.54 4.45
CA GLY A 80 4.69 16.12 4.77
C GLY A 80 5.31 15.50 6.03
N LEU A 81 4.53 15.32 7.10
CA LEU A 81 4.98 14.64 8.33
C LEU A 81 5.44 13.20 8.07
N LYS A 82 4.71 12.47 7.22
CA LYS A 82 5.08 11.09 6.85
C LYS A 82 6.39 11.07 6.08
N ALA A 83 6.56 11.97 5.11
CA ALA A 83 7.80 12.08 4.35
C ALA A 83 8.99 12.45 5.25
N MET A 84 8.83 13.40 6.18
CA MET A 84 9.86 13.75 7.16
C MET A 84 10.28 12.56 8.04
N LYS A 85 9.31 11.79 8.54
CA LYS A 85 9.59 10.58 9.35
C LYS A 85 10.37 9.54 8.55
N GLN A 86 10.01 9.35 7.28
CA GLN A 86 10.72 8.42 6.39
C GLN A 86 12.14 8.89 6.09
N ALA A 87 12.33 10.19 5.82
CA ALA A 87 13.65 10.77 5.57
C ALA A 87 14.55 10.63 6.79
N ARG A 88 14.02 10.91 7.99
CA ARG A 88 14.76 10.72 9.24
C ARG A 88 15.19 9.28 9.43
N GLY A 89 14.27 8.32 9.29
CA GLY A 89 14.62 6.90 9.43
C GLY A 89 15.61 6.39 8.37
N LEU A 90 15.65 7.01 7.19
CA LEU A 90 16.64 6.70 6.16
C LEU A 90 18.02 7.26 6.52
N LEU A 91 18.09 8.49 7.03
CA LEU A 91 19.33 9.08 7.54
C LEU A 91 19.88 8.33 8.75
N ASP A 92 19.03 7.93 9.70
CA ASP A 92 19.44 7.17 10.88
C ASP A 92 20.08 5.83 10.47
N ARG A 93 19.55 5.16 9.44
CA ARG A 93 20.14 3.93 8.88
C ARG A 93 21.50 4.17 8.23
N TYR A 94 21.67 5.27 7.51
CA TYR A 94 22.98 5.61 6.94
C TYR A 94 23.98 5.97 8.03
N ALA A 95 23.57 6.70 9.07
CA ALA A 95 24.43 6.98 10.21
C ALA A 95 24.89 5.68 10.90
N ALA A 96 23.97 4.76 11.19
CA ALA A 96 24.31 3.45 11.75
C ALA A 96 25.30 2.67 10.87
N ARG A 97 25.09 2.67 9.54
CA ARG A 97 25.99 2.01 8.61
C ARG A 97 27.39 2.65 8.58
N LEU A 98 27.48 3.96 8.72
CA LEU A 98 28.78 4.65 8.82
C LEU A 98 29.52 4.30 10.10
N GLU A 99 28.81 4.13 11.23
CA GLU A 99 29.42 3.68 12.49
C GLU A 99 29.93 2.24 12.40
N GLU A 100 29.18 1.32 11.79
CA GLU A 100 29.64 -0.05 11.53
C GLU A 100 30.95 -0.06 10.72
N LEU A 101 30.99 0.70 9.63
CA LEU A 101 32.16 0.79 8.76
C LEU A 101 33.37 1.43 9.46
N ARG A 102 33.15 2.38 10.38
CA ARG A 102 34.22 2.95 11.22
C ARG A 102 34.75 1.95 12.24
N GLY A 103 33.86 1.20 12.89
CA GLY A 103 34.23 0.20 13.89
C GLY A 103 34.98 -1.01 13.32
N GLU A 104 34.75 -1.35 12.06
CA GLU A 104 35.49 -2.41 11.34
C GLU A 104 36.84 -1.94 10.78
N GLY A 105 37.10 -0.62 10.74
CA GLY A 105 38.22 -0.02 10.00
C GLY A 105 39.42 0.47 10.82
N GLU A 106 39.36 0.54 12.15
CA GLU A 106 40.42 1.17 12.96
C GLU A 106 40.68 0.40 14.28
N PRO A 107 41.80 -0.34 14.43
CA PRO A 107 42.44 -0.39 15.74
C PRO A 107 42.98 1.01 15.97
N ALA A 108 42.37 1.77 16.87
CA ALA A 108 42.78 3.13 17.24
C ALA A 108 44.32 3.20 17.33
N ALA A 109 44.94 3.73 16.27
CA ALA A 109 46.37 3.97 16.19
C ALA A 109 46.65 5.29 16.90
N ASP A 110 46.36 5.32 18.20
CA ASP A 110 46.79 6.35 19.12
C ASP A 110 47.31 5.63 20.37
N THR A 111 48.60 5.35 20.35
CA THR A 111 49.39 5.15 21.57
C THR A 111 50.68 5.92 21.37
N LEU A 112 50.64 7.18 21.78
CA LEU A 112 51.81 7.99 22.11
C LEU A 112 52.43 7.51 23.42
#